data_AF-A0A2A5EF76-F1
#
_entry.id   AF-A0A2A5EF76-F1
#
_cell.length_a   1.000
_cell.length_b   1.000
_cell.length_c   1.000
_cell.angle_alpha   90.00
_cell.angle_beta   90.00
_cell.angle_gamma   90.00
#
_symmetry.space_group_name_H-M   'P 1'
#
loop_
_entity.id
_entity.type
_entity.pdbx_description
1 polymer ?
#
loop_
_entity_poly.entity_id
_entity_poly.type
_entity_poly.pdbx_seq_one_letter_code
_entity_poly.pdbx_strand_id
1 'polypeptide(L)'
;MKRQRVNQAFADVDVQLKQRQNLIPNLVETVKGYASHEKETLDAVIKARSAAQSANTPGEMSAAEGMLTASLGKLFALAEAYPDLKANTN
;
A
#
# COMPACT_ATOMS: atom_id res chain seq x y z
N MET A 1 -23.41 19.42 14.50
CA MET A 1 -22.69 18.45 15.37
C MET A 1 -22.40 17.11 14.68
N LYS A 2 -23.38 16.25 14.35
CA LYS A 2 -23.11 14.89 13.81
C LYS A 2 -22.32 14.87 12.49
N ARG A 3 -22.69 15.69 11.50
CA ARG A 3 -22.02 15.77 10.18
C ARG A 3 -20.58 16.24 10.25
N GLN A 4 -20.27 17.17 11.16
CA GLN A 4 -18.93 17.69 11.37
C GLN A 4 -17.98 16.63 11.97
N ARG A 5 -18.48 15.81 12.90
CA ARG A 5 -17.71 14.68 13.45
C ARG A 5 -17.40 13.61 12.41
N VAL A 6 -18.36 13.28 11.53
CA VAL A 6 -18.15 12.31 10.45
C VAL A 6 -17.11 12.82 9.45
N ASN A 7 -17.19 14.09 9.05
CA ASN A 7 -16.20 14.68 8.15
C ASN A 7 -14.80 14.72 8.76
N GLN A 8 -14.69 15.05 10.06
CA GLN A 8 -13.40 15.05 10.75
C GLN A 8 -12.80 13.64 10.81
N ALA A 9 -13.59 12.65 11.23
CA ALA A 9 -13.14 11.26 11.29
C ALA A 9 -12.69 10.74 9.92
N PHE A 10 -13.39 11.14 8.84
CA PHE A 10 -12.98 10.77 7.49
C PHE A 10 -11.69 11.48 7.05
N ALA A 11 -11.49 12.74 7.42
CA ALA A 11 -10.24 13.45 7.15
C ALA A 11 -9.05 12.78 7.84
N ASP A 12 -9.22 12.30 9.07
CA ASP A 12 -8.18 11.57 9.79
C ASP A 12 -7.83 10.24 9.08
N VAL A 13 -8.83 9.52 8.56
CA VAL A 13 -8.64 8.31 7.75
C VAL A 13 -7.88 8.64 6.45
N ASP A 14 -8.30 9.67 5.71
CA ASP A 14 -7.65 10.08 4.46
C ASP A 14 -6.16 10.39 4.65
N VAL A 15 -5.79 11.04 5.77
CA VAL A 15 -4.38 11.28 6.13
C VAL A 15 -3.62 9.96 6.29
N GLN A 16 -4.19 8.97 6.97
CA GLN A 16 -3.56 7.66 7.16
C GLN A 16 -3.42 6.89 5.84
N LEU A 17 -4.42 6.94 4.97
CA LEU A 17 -4.36 6.31 3.65
C LEU A 17 -3.25 6.94 2.80
N LYS A 18 -3.14 8.26 2.78
CA LYS A 18 -2.05 8.98 2.09
C LYS A 18 -0.68 8.62 2.66
N GLN A 19 -0.55 8.53 3.99
CA GLN A 19 0.72 8.12 4.62
C GLN A 19 1.12 6.71 4.18
N ARG A 20 0.19 5.75 4.20
CA ARG A 20 0.40 4.39 3.69
C ARG A 20 0.87 4.41 2.24
N GLN A 21 0.18 5.16 1.37
CA GLN A 21 0.52 5.28 -0.05
C GLN A 21 1.90 5.89 -0.28
N ASN A 22 2.32 6.83 0.56
CA ASN A 22 3.62 7.49 0.48
C ASN A 22 4.79 6.58 0.88
N LEU A 23 4.56 5.58 1.73
CA LEU A 23 5.60 4.64 2.15
C LEU A 23 5.86 3.49 1.16
N ILE A 24 4.90 3.20 0.28
CA ILE A 24 4.99 2.07 -0.67
C ILE A 24 6.20 2.15 -1.62
N PRO A 25 6.58 3.31 -2.20
CA PRO A 25 7.73 3.38 -3.09
C PRO A 25 9.02 2.90 -2.41
N ASN A 26 9.23 3.32 -1.15
CA ASN A 26 10.38 2.88 -0.36
C ASN A 26 10.34 1.37 -0.12
N LEU A 27 9.18 0.82 0.25
CA LEU A 27 9.01 -0.61 0.44
C LEU A 27 9.30 -1.40 -0.84
N VAL A 28 8.77 -0.96 -1.99
CA VAL A 28 8.99 -1.59 -3.30
C VAL A 28 10.47 -1.57 -3.67
N GLU A 29 11.17 -0.46 -3.47
CA GLU A 29 12.61 -0.38 -3.76
C GLU A 29 13.43 -1.30 -2.84
N THR A 30 13.06 -1.42 -1.56
CA THR A 30 13.69 -2.40 -0.66
C THR A 30 13.50 -3.83 -1.17
N VAL A 31 12.27 -4.24 -1.50
CA VAL A 31 12.02 -5.61 -1.99
C VAL A 31 12.71 -5.86 -3.34
N LYS A 32 12.69 -4.88 -4.24
CA LYS A 32 13.32 -4.97 -5.58
C LYS A 32 14.82 -5.23 -5.52
N GLY A 33 15.51 -4.72 -4.50
CA GLY A 33 16.94 -4.99 -4.26
C GLY A 33 17.25 -6.47 -4.02
N TYR A 34 16.31 -7.22 -3.46
CA TYR A 34 16.48 -8.64 -3.11
C TYR A 34 15.73 -9.60 -4.05
N ALA A 35 14.62 -9.15 -4.63
CA ALA A 35 13.71 -9.95 -5.45
C ALA A 35 13.54 -9.35 -6.86
N SER A 36 14.65 -9.11 -7.56
CA SER A 36 14.66 -8.43 -8.87
C SER A 36 13.92 -9.19 -9.99
N HIS A 37 13.72 -10.49 -9.83
CA HIS A 37 12.96 -11.34 -10.76
C HIS A 37 11.43 -11.21 -10.58
N GLU A 38 10.96 -10.59 -9.49
CA GLU A 38 9.55 -10.52 -9.08
C GLU A 38 8.84 -9.29 -9.62
N LYS A 39 9.12 -8.96 -10.89
CA LYS A 39 8.61 -7.75 -11.54
C LYS A 39 7.09 -7.68 -11.54
N GLU A 40 6.41 -8.79 -11.80
CA GLU A 40 4.94 -8.83 -11.85
C GLU A 40 4.34 -8.47 -10.49
N THR A 41 4.89 -9.02 -9.40
CA THR A 41 4.45 -8.74 -8.03
C THR A 41 4.66 -7.27 -7.68
N LEU A 42 5.83 -6.71 -8.00
CA LEU A 42 6.16 -5.31 -7.73
C LEU A 42 5.29 -4.36 -8.57
N ASP A 43 5.08 -4.66 -9.86
CA ASP A 43 4.22 -3.88 -10.74
C ASP A 43 2.76 -3.87 -10.26
N ALA A 44 2.26 -5.00 -9.75
CA ALA A 44 0.92 -5.08 -9.18
C ALA A 44 0.76 -4.17 -7.94
N VAL A 45 1.79 -4.05 -7.10
CA VAL A 45 1.80 -3.12 -5.96
C VAL A 45 1.84 -1.67 -6.42
N ILE A 46 2.70 -1.33 -7.39
CA ILE A 46 2.79 0.02 -7.96
C ILE A 46 1.45 0.44 -8.56
N LYS A 47 0.82 -0.42 -9.36
CA LYS A 47 -0.50 -0.15 -9.97
C LYS A 47 -1.58 0.03 -8.90
N ALA A 48 -1.62 -0.82 -7.88
CA ALA A 48 -2.60 -0.72 -6.80
C ALA A 48 -2.42 0.58 -5.99
N ARG A 49 -1.18 1.00 -5.72
CA ARG A 49 -0.87 2.29 -5.11
C ARG A 49 -1.39 3.45 -5.97
N SER A 50 -1.10 3.44 -7.27
CA SER A 50 -1.57 4.51 -8.17
C SER A 50 -3.09 4.59 -8.21
N ALA A 51 -3.80 3.46 -8.22
CA ALA A 51 -5.25 3.42 -8.12
C ALA A 51 -5.75 4.04 -6.80
N ALA A 52 -5.12 3.71 -5.68
CA ALA A 52 -5.45 4.26 -4.37
C ALA A 52 -5.21 5.78 -4.27
N GLN A 53 -4.16 6.29 -4.94
CA GLN A 53 -3.89 7.73 -5.02
C GLN A 53 -4.90 8.50 -5.89
N SER A 54 -5.44 7.84 -6.92
CA SER A 54 -6.42 8.44 -7.83
C SER A 54 -7.86 8.42 -7.32
N ALA A 55 -8.14 7.72 -6.20
CA ALA A 55 -9.48 7.61 -5.63
C ALA A 55 -9.91 8.91 -4.94
N ASN A 56 -11.09 9.44 -5.30
CA ASN A 56 -11.55 10.75 -4.82
C ASN A 56 -12.78 10.66 -3.91
N THR A 57 -13.51 9.54 -3.95
CA THR A 57 -14.68 9.31 -3.10
C THR A 57 -14.41 8.26 -2.02
N PRO A 58 -15.11 8.28 -0.88
CA PRO A 58 -14.97 7.25 0.15
C PRO A 58 -15.15 5.81 -0.37
N GLY A 59 -16.06 5.62 -1.34
CA GLY A 59 -16.31 4.32 -1.95
C GLY A 59 -15.13 3.85 -2.82
N GLU A 60 -14.60 4.74 -3.66
CA GLU A 60 -13.41 4.46 -4.47
C GLU A 60 -12.18 4.21 -3.59
N MET A 61 -12.00 5.01 -2.54
CA MET A 61 -10.88 4.85 -1.60
C MET A 61 -10.95 3.47 -0.93
N SER A 62 -12.13 3.08 -0.43
CA SER A 62 -12.32 1.76 0.18
C SER A 62 -11.97 0.62 -0.79
N ALA A 63 -12.46 0.68 -2.03
CA ALA A 63 -12.17 -0.32 -3.05
C ALA A 63 -10.67 -0.37 -3.40
N ALA A 64 -10.06 0.78 -3.63
CA ALA A 64 -8.66 0.88 -4.03
C ALA A 64 -7.70 0.46 -2.90
N GLU A 65 -7.99 0.85 -1.66
CA GLU A 65 -7.25 0.41 -0.48
C GLU A 65 -7.40 -1.10 -0.23
N GLY A 66 -8.56 -1.68 -0.55
CA GLY A 66 -8.77 -3.13 -0.55
C GLY A 66 -7.84 -3.84 -1.53
N MET A 67 -7.78 -3.37 -2.78
CA MET A 67 -6.85 -3.91 -3.79
C MET A 67 -5.39 -3.76 -3.36
N LEU A 68 -5.03 -2.59 -2.83
CA LEU A 68 -3.68 -2.33 -2.35
C LEU A 68 -3.30 -3.26 -1.19
N THR A 69 -4.24 -3.55 -0.28
CA THR A 69 -4.03 -4.51 0.81
C THR A 69 -3.78 -5.92 0.27
N ALA A 70 -4.54 -6.37 -0.72
CA ALA A 70 -4.33 -7.66 -1.35
C ALA A 70 -2.95 -7.75 -2.05
N SER A 71 -2.54 -6.70 -2.76
CA SER A 71 -1.21 -6.64 -3.40
C SER A 71 -0.07 -6.66 -2.38
N LEU A 72 -0.20 -5.93 -1.27
CA LEU A 72 0.79 -5.96 -0.19
C LEU A 72 0.86 -7.34 0.49
N GLY A 73 -0.27 -8.03 0.64
CA GLY A 73 -0.28 -9.42 1.14
C GLY A 73 0.59 -10.35 0.29
N LYS A 74 0.51 -10.22 -1.04
CA LYS A 74 1.39 -10.98 -1.96
C LYS A 74 2.86 -10.57 -1.82
N LEU A 75 3.13 -9.27 -1.67
CA LEU A 75 4.49 -8.77 -1.46
C LEU A 75 5.10 -9.30 -0.15
N PHE A 76 4.31 -9.44 0.91
CA PHE A 76 4.78 -10.02 2.17
C PHE A 76 4.99 -11.54 2.06
N ALA A 77 4.11 -12.27 1.38
CA ALA A 77 4.33 -13.68 1.10
C ALA A 77 5.63 -13.89 0.29
N LEU A 78 5.92 -12.98 -0.65
CA LEU A 78 7.19 -12.97 -1.35
C LEU A 78 8.35 -12.72 -0.39
N ALA A 79 8.24 -11.74 0.51
CA ALA A 79 9.28 -11.47 1.50
C ALA A 79 9.59 -12.66 2.41
N GLU A 80 8.61 -13.52 2.69
CA GLU A 80 8.84 -14.76 3.43
C GLU A 80 9.66 -15.80 2.66
N ALA A 81 9.59 -15.78 1.32
CA ALA A 81 10.38 -16.65 0.44
C ALA A 81 11.84 -16.17 0.27
N TYR A 82 12.15 -14.93 0.66
CA TYR A 82 13.49 -14.33 0.58
C TYR A 82 14.04 -14.02 1.99
N PRO A 83 14.72 -14.96 2.66
CA PRO A 83 15.21 -14.80 4.03
C PRO A 83 16.13 -13.58 4.23
N ASP A 84 16.92 -13.23 3.22
CA ASP A 84 17.81 -12.08 3.25
C ASP A 84 17.06 -10.76 3.38
N LEU A 85 15.83 -10.68 2.83
CA LEU A 85 14.96 -9.52 2.98
C LEU A 85 14.43 -9.39 4.42
N LYS A 86 14.13 -10.51 5.09
CA LYS A 86 13.76 -10.53 6.52
C LYS A 86 14.90 -10.09 7.43
N ALA A 87 16.15 -10.41 7.09
CA ALA A 87 17.30 -10.06 7.91
C ALA A 87 17.61 -8.56 7.90
N ASN A 88 17.35 -7.88 6.77
CA ASN A 88 17.71 -6.48 6.54
C ASN A 88 16.67 -5.46 7.07
N THR A 89 15.68 -5.90 7.84
CA THR A 89 14.66 -5.02 8.47
C THR A 89 14.95 -4.68 9.94
N ASN A 90 16.12 -5.06 10.48
CA ASN A 90 16.59 -4.69 11.83
C ASN A 90 17.57 -3.52 11.79
#